data_AF-A0A1Q7BSJ0-F1
#
_entry.id   AF-A0A1Q7BSJ0-F1
#
_cell.length_a   1.000
_cell.length_b   1.000
_cell.length_c   1.000
_cell.angle_alpha   90.00
_cell.angle_beta   90.00
_cell.angle_gamma   90.00
#
_symmetry.space_group_name_H-M   'P 1'
#
loop_
_entity.id
_entity.type
_entity.pdbx_description
1 polymer ?
#
loop_
_entity_poly.entity_id
_entity_poly.type
_entity_poly.pdbx_seq_one_letter_code
_entity_poly.pdbx_strand_id
1 'polypeptide(L)'
;MSAIQGHSSLARQDRRIAASFAGAVLALAVSFPSDGEAASCRGYPREVRAAIKKHVGALRALEQETADRVKGFDTRPFSYLLGRARATAVSIADKDALAAEEALSRCPQTIPPVRRVCAEAAQALIGLIEGQETGTGSAQTKQLYAQAMPQCERWMDFAPLATVFRAVD
;
A
#
# COMPACT_ATOMS: atom_id res chain seq x y z
N MET A 1 -1.91 -86.37 43.34
CA MET A 1 -3.03 -85.91 44.19
C MET A 1 -3.82 -84.86 43.41
N SER A 2 -5.10 -85.18 43.19
CA SER A 2 -6.29 -84.34 43.03
C SER A 2 -6.34 -83.11 42.09
N ALA A 3 -7.39 -83.13 41.27
CA ALA A 3 -7.93 -82.07 40.41
C ALA A 3 -8.70 -80.98 41.19
N ILE A 4 -9.30 -80.04 40.43
CA ILE A 4 -10.51 -79.20 40.66
C ILE A 4 -10.18 -77.71 40.36
N GLN A 5 -10.62 -77.09 39.25
CA GLN A 5 -11.95 -76.53 38.92
C GLN A 5 -12.45 -75.39 39.81
N GLY A 6 -13.06 -74.37 39.19
CA GLY A 6 -14.13 -73.54 39.77
C GLY A 6 -13.79 -72.06 39.88
N HIS A 7 -14.22 -71.17 38.97
CA HIS A 7 -15.56 -70.55 38.86
C HIS A 7 -15.89 -69.45 39.89
N SER A 8 -16.06 -68.25 39.35
CA SER A 8 -17.14 -67.29 39.61
C SER A 8 -17.18 -66.51 40.92
N SER A 9 -17.07 -65.19 40.79
CA SER A 9 -17.92 -64.24 41.53
C SER A 9 -17.99 -62.89 40.79
N LEU A 10 -18.78 -62.86 39.72
CA LEU A 10 -19.45 -61.66 39.22
C LEU A 10 -20.49 -61.23 40.27
N ALA A 11 -20.15 -60.34 41.21
CA ALA A 11 -21.12 -59.63 42.03
C ALA A 11 -20.49 -58.52 42.89
N ARG A 12 -20.12 -57.39 42.28
CA ARG A 12 -20.49 -56.09 42.88
C ARG A 12 -20.46 -54.98 41.84
N GLN A 13 -21.64 -54.81 41.29
CA GLN A 13 -22.08 -53.69 40.48
C GLN A 13 -22.21 -52.47 41.39
N ASP A 14 -21.24 -51.55 41.34
CA ASP A 14 -21.44 -50.20 41.87
C ASP A 14 -21.30 -49.18 40.74
N ARG A 15 -22.47 -48.83 40.22
CA ARG A 15 -22.77 -47.62 39.44
C ARG A 15 -22.16 -46.41 40.14
N ARG A 16 -21.16 -45.77 39.54
CA ARG A 16 -21.01 -44.31 39.60
C ARG A 16 -20.58 -43.78 38.24
N ILE A 17 -21.59 -43.47 37.43
CA ILE A 17 -21.50 -42.51 36.33
C ILE A 17 -21.19 -41.16 37.00
N ALA A 18 -19.92 -40.78 37.01
CA ALA A 18 -19.52 -39.42 37.31
C ALA A 18 -19.17 -38.76 35.99
N ALA A 19 -20.16 -38.11 35.40
CA ALA A 19 -19.95 -37.11 34.38
C ALA A 19 -19.15 -35.96 35.00
N SER A 20 -17.93 -35.75 34.53
CA SER A 20 -17.19 -34.50 34.73
C SER A 20 -16.80 -33.95 33.36
N PHE A 21 -17.71 -33.13 32.83
CA PHE A 21 -17.39 -32.11 31.84
C PHE A 21 -16.36 -31.17 32.45
N ALA A 22 -15.09 -31.33 32.08
CA ALA A 22 -14.02 -30.42 32.48
C ALA A 22 -13.39 -29.80 31.21
N GLY A 23 -13.97 -28.67 30.81
CA GLY A 23 -13.26 -27.52 30.27
C GLY A 23 -12.59 -27.68 28.92
N ALA A 24 -13.37 -27.55 27.84
CA ALA A 24 -12.83 -26.97 26.61
C ALA A 24 -12.44 -25.52 26.90
N VAL A 25 -11.17 -25.26 27.21
CA VAL A 25 -10.62 -23.90 27.23
C VAL A 25 -10.45 -23.49 25.77
N LEU A 26 -11.49 -22.87 25.19
CA LEU A 26 -11.33 -22.06 24.00
C LEU A 26 -10.42 -20.89 24.39
N ALA A 27 -9.13 -21.02 24.07
CA ALA A 27 -8.22 -19.89 24.07
C ALA A 27 -8.68 -18.92 22.97
N LEU A 28 -9.51 -17.94 23.33
CA LEU A 28 -9.59 -16.71 22.55
C LEU A 28 -8.22 -16.04 22.66
N ALA A 29 -7.34 -16.33 21.69
CA ALA A 29 -6.17 -15.53 21.43
C ALA A 29 -6.65 -14.14 21.01
N VAL A 30 -6.82 -13.25 21.99
CA VAL A 30 -6.92 -11.82 21.75
C VAL A 30 -5.54 -11.40 21.26
N SER A 31 -5.40 -11.32 19.93
CA SER A 31 -4.25 -10.74 19.27
C SER A 31 -4.22 -9.25 19.62
N PHE A 32 -3.55 -8.91 20.73
CA PHE A 32 -3.19 -7.52 20.98
C PHE A 32 -2.23 -7.11 19.87
N PRO A 33 -2.51 -6.02 19.11
CA PRO A 33 -1.54 -5.50 18.17
C PRO A 33 -0.27 -5.18 18.96
N SER A 34 0.85 -5.76 18.53
CA SER A 34 2.13 -5.48 19.14
C SER A 34 2.38 -3.98 19.09
N ASP A 35 2.91 -3.38 20.16
CA ASP A 35 3.07 -1.92 20.27
C ASP A 35 3.83 -1.31 19.08
N GLY A 36 4.68 -2.11 18.40
CA GLY A 36 5.35 -1.73 17.16
C GLY A 36 4.41 -1.52 15.95
N GLU A 37 3.34 -2.31 15.84
CA GLU A 37 2.32 -2.14 14.79
C GLU A 37 1.48 -0.88 15.07
N ALA A 38 1.10 -0.64 16.32
CA ALA A 38 0.37 0.57 16.71
C ALA A 38 1.20 1.86 16.55
N ALA A 39 2.53 1.79 16.69
CA ALA A 39 3.44 2.90 16.43
C ALA A 39 3.56 3.21 14.93
N SER A 40 3.69 2.18 14.07
CA SER A 40 3.76 2.37 12.62
C SER A 40 2.46 2.95 12.06
N CYS A 41 1.30 2.50 12.56
CA CYS A 41 -0.01 3.00 12.12
C CYS A 41 -0.20 4.52 12.36
N ARG A 42 0.31 5.06 13.49
CA ARG A 42 0.15 6.49 13.83
C ARG A 42 1.21 7.37 13.19
N GLY A 43 2.45 6.89 13.09
CA GLY A 43 3.57 7.65 12.52
C GLY A 43 3.53 7.78 11.00
N TYR A 44 2.89 6.82 10.33
CA TYR A 44 3.00 6.65 8.88
C TYR A 44 2.74 7.91 8.04
N PRO A 45 1.63 8.67 8.20
CA PRO A 45 1.35 9.80 7.32
C PRO A 45 2.42 10.90 7.39
N ARG A 46 3.09 11.06 8.53
CA ARG A 46 4.18 12.03 8.71
C ARG A 46 5.47 11.51 8.10
N GLU A 47 5.78 10.24 8.34
CA GLU A 47 7.01 9.60 7.86
C GLU A 47 7.04 9.49 6.34
N VAL A 48 5.94 9.00 5.73
CA VAL A 48 5.84 8.89 4.27
C VAL A 48 5.97 10.26 3.61
N ARG A 49 5.33 11.29 4.18
CA ARG A 49 5.43 12.66 3.71
C ARG A 49 6.87 13.16 3.75
N ALA A 50 7.56 13.00 4.86
CA ALA A 50 8.97 13.40 4.98
C ALA A 50 9.86 12.67 3.96
N ALA A 51 9.59 11.39 3.72
CA ALA A 51 10.36 10.57 2.79
C ALA A 51 10.16 10.97 1.31
N ILE A 52 8.92 11.23 0.88
CA ILE A 52 8.63 11.40 -0.57
C ILE A 52 8.39 12.84 -1.01
N LYS A 53 8.20 13.81 -0.09
CA LYS A 53 7.86 15.20 -0.46
C LYS A 53 8.84 15.83 -1.45
N LYS A 54 10.15 15.59 -1.29
CA LYS A 54 11.18 16.06 -2.24
C LYS A 54 10.98 15.47 -3.64
N HIS A 55 10.69 14.18 -3.73
CA HIS A 55 10.49 13.49 -5.00
C HIS A 55 9.19 13.91 -5.68
N VAL A 56 8.11 14.11 -4.93
CA VAL A 56 6.86 14.68 -5.46
C VAL A 56 7.09 16.10 -5.96
N GLY A 57 7.89 16.91 -5.27
CA GLY A 57 8.32 18.22 -5.75
C GLY A 57 9.08 18.15 -7.09
N ALA A 58 9.96 17.15 -7.25
CA ALA A 58 10.67 16.92 -8.51
C ALA A 58 9.72 16.47 -9.64
N LEU A 59 8.72 15.63 -9.36
CA LEU A 59 7.69 15.27 -10.35
C LEU A 59 6.89 16.49 -10.81
N ARG A 60 6.53 17.39 -9.91
CA ARG A 60 5.83 18.64 -10.25
C ARG A 60 6.66 19.53 -11.17
N ALA A 61 7.95 19.66 -10.88
CA ALA A 61 8.86 20.40 -11.76
C ALA A 61 8.93 19.74 -13.15
N LEU A 62 9.05 18.41 -13.21
CA LEU A 62 9.07 17.68 -14.48
C LEU A 62 7.77 17.82 -15.27
N GLU A 63 6.61 17.84 -14.61
CA GLU A 63 5.33 18.11 -15.26
C GLU A 63 5.31 19.50 -15.91
N GLN A 64 5.78 20.53 -15.19
CA GLN A 64 5.88 21.89 -15.72
C GLN A 64 6.87 21.95 -16.90
N GLU A 65 8.07 21.40 -16.74
CA GLU A 65 9.08 21.32 -17.81
C GLU A 65 8.53 20.60 -19.05
N THR A 66 7.76 19.54 -18.85
CA THR A 66 7.11 18.82 -19.96
C THR A 66 6.00 19.67 -20.60
N ALA A 67 5.20 20.37 -19.80
CA ALA A 67 4.14 21.24 -20.32
C ALA A 67 4.72 22.42 -21.11
N ASP A 68 5.84 22.97 -20.63
CA ASP A 68 6.60 24.01 -21.31
C ASP A 68 7.25 23.47 -22.59
N ARG A 69 7.74 22.22 -22.58
CA ARG A 69 8.25 21.57 -23.78
C ARG A 69 7.20 21.41 -24.87
N VAL A 70 5.98 21.02 -24.49
CA VAL A 70 4.83 20.89 -25.40
C VAL A 70 4.47 22.25 -26.02
N LYS A 71 4.59 23.35 -25.25
CA LYS A 71 4.34 24.72 -25.73
C LYS A 71 5.52 25.33 -26.51
N GLY A 72 6.66 24.66 -26.55
CA GLY A 72 7.89 25.16 -27.19
C GLY A 72 8.72 26.13 -26.33
N PHE A 73 8.42 26.25 -25.03
CA PHE A 73 9.21 27.08 -24.09
C PHE A 73 10.41 26.34 -23.49
N ASP A 74 10.37 25.01 -23.45
CA ASP A 74 11.53 24.16 -23.13
C ASP A 74 12.09 23.55 -24.43
N THR A 75 13.41 23.40 -24.52
CA THR A 75 14.10 22.82 -25.69
C THR A 75 14.66 21.43 -25.43
N ARG A 76 14.68 20.96 -24.18
CA ARG A 76 15.16 19.64 -23.80
C ARG A 76 14.30 18.55 -24.47
N PRO A 77 14.90 17.45 -24.92
CA PRO A 77 14.13 16.38 -25.58
C PRO A 77 13.22 15.66 -24.58
N PHE A 78 12.10 15.12 -25.06
CA PHE A 78 11.19 14.32 -24.21
C PHE A 78 11.90 13.13 -23.57
N SER A 79 12.83 12.48 -24.27
CA SER A 79 13.67 11.39 -23.73
C SER A 79 14.47 11.79 -22.48
N TYR A 80 14.96 13.03 -22.41
CA TYR A 80 15.65 13.55 -21.23
C TYR A 80 14.69 13.72 -20.05
N LEU A 81 13.53 14.34 -20.30
CA LEU A 81 12.49 14.53 -19.28
C LEU A 81 11.96 13.17 -18.78
N LEU A 82 11.80 12.21 -19.68
CA LEU A 82 11.38 10.85 -19.41
C LEU A 82 12.38 10.10 -18.53
N GLY A 83 13.68 10.19 -18.82
CA GLY A 83 14.73 9.60 -17.99
C GLY A 83 14.69 10.14 -16.55
N ARG A 84 14.47 11.45 -16.38
CA ARG A 84 14.34 12.08 -15.06
C ARG A 84 13.05 11.68 -14.35
N ALA A 85 11.94 11.57 -15.07
CA ALA A 85 10.66 11.12 -14.53
C ALA A 85 10.76 9.68 -14.02
N ARG A 86 11.36 8.77 -14.80
CA ARG A 86 11.62 7.37 -14.39
C ARG A 86 12.49 7.29 -13.15
N ALA A 87 13.60 8.04 -13.10
CA ALA A 87 14.47 8.06 -11.92
C ALA A 87 13.73 8.54 -10.66
N THR A 88 12.88 9.57 -10.79
CA THR A 88 12.08 10.10 -9.69
C THR A 88 10.99 9.12 -9.25
N ALA A 89 10.32 8.47 -10.21
CA ALA A 89 9.29 7.48 -9.96
C ALA A 89 9.83 6.28 -9.18
N VAL A 90 11.04 5.80 -9.48
CA VAL A 90 11.68 4.69 -8.74
C VAL A 90 11.85 5.03 -7.25
N SER A 91 12.23 6.28 -6.90
CA SER A 91 12.36 6.67 -5.48
C SER A 91 11.00 6.73 -4.75
N ILE A 92 9.92 7.02 -5.46
CA ILE A 92 8.56 7.04 -4.89
C ILE A 92 8.00 5.62 -4.83
N ALA A 93 8.24 4.81 -5.85
CA ALA A 93 7.80 3.43 -5.96
C ALA A 93 8.80 2.43 -5.32
N ASP A 94 9.49 2.85 -4.26
CA ASP A 94 10.36 1.97 -3.50
C ASP A 94 9.58 0.73 -3.03
N LYS A 95 10.05 -0.45 -3.43
CA LYS A 95 9.31 -1.71 -3.29
C LYS A 95 9.06 -2.05 -1.83
N ASP A 96 10.06 -1.86 -0.98
CA ASP A 96 9.98 -2.22 0.43
C ASP A 96 9.06 -1.24 1.17
N ALA A 97 9.13 0.06 0.86
CA ALA A 97 8.22 1.05 1.40
C ALA A 97 6.77 0.89 0.93
N LEU A 98 6.54 0.41 -0.30
CA LEU A 98 5.20 0.06 -0.79
C LEU A 98 4.66 -1.19 -0.07
N ALA A 99 5.50 -2.21 0.16
CA ALA A 99 5.10 -3.38 0.93
C ALA A 99 4.79 -3.03 2.39
N ALA A 100 5.58 -2.12 2.98
CA ALA A 100 5.33 -1.59 4.31
C ALA A 100 4.01 -0.80 4.39
N GLU A 101 3.68 -0.01 3.36
CA GLU A 101 2.38 0.68 3.27
C GLU A 101 1.22 -0.31 3.16
N GLU A 102 1.33 -1.34 2.33
CA GLU A 102 0.27 -2.35 2.18
C GLU A 102 0.02 -3.11 3.49
N ALA A 103 1.07 -3.33 4.30
CA ALA A 103 0.95 -3.95 5.62
C ALA A 103 0.09 -3.13 6.59
N LEU A 104 -0.07 -1.81 6.37
CA LEU A 104 -0.90 -0.92 7.19
C LEU A 104 -2.40 -1.18 7.02
N SER A 105 -2.80 -2.01 6.05
CA SER A 105 -4.19 -2.51 5.94
C SER A 105 -4.65 -3.25 7.21
N ARG A 106 -3.72 -3.73 8.04
CA ARG A 106 -3.99 -4.38 9.33
C ARG A 106 -4.29 -3.40 10.47
N CYS A 107 -4.02 -2.11 10.27
CA CYS A 107 -4.31 -1.09 11.27
C CYS A 107 -5.82 -0.98 11.52
N PRO A 108 -6.25 -0.72 12.77
CA PRO A 108 -7.68 -0.62 13.10
C PRO A 108 -8.37 0.59 12.45
N GLN A 109 -7.60 1.64 12.13
CA GLN A 109 -8.04 2.76 11.32
C GLN A 109 -7.52 2.63 9.89
N THR A 110 -8.35 3.01 8.92
CA THR A 110 -7.95 3.09 7.51
C THR A 110 -6.87 4.14 7.32
N ILE A 111 -5.68 3.71 6.91
CA ILE A 111 -4.57 4.60 6.58
C ILE A 111 -4.57 4.86 5.07
N PRO A 112 -4.52 6.13 4.64
CA PRO A 112 -4.46 6.45 3.22
C PRO A 112 -3.21 5.85 2.54
N PRO A 113 -3.34 5.27 1.34
CA PRO A 113 -2.22 4.69 0.59
C PRO A 113 -1.47 5.80 -0.18
N VAL A 114 -0.82 6.69 0.58
CA VAL A 114 -0.08 7.86 0.09
C VAL A 114 0.97 7.50 -0.95
N ARG A 115 1.85 6.54 -0.66
CA ARG A 115 2.97 6.18 -1.53
C ARG A 115 2.47 5.51 -2.79
N ARG A 116 1.52 4.58 -2.70
CA ARG A 116 0.91 3.91 -3.85
C ARG A 116 0.31 4.90 -4.84
N VAL A 117 -0.55 5.81 -4.38
CA VAL A 117 -1.19 6.82 -5.26
C VAL A 117 -0.15 7.79 -5.83
N CYS A 118 0.86 8.20 -5.06
CA CYS A 118 1.95 9.02 -5.59
C CYS A 118 2.80 8.27 -6.63
N ALA A 119 3.00 6.97 -6.47
CA ALA A 119 3.69 6.13 -7.45
C ALA A 119 2.86 5.97 -8.72
N GLU A 120 1.55 5.75 -8.61
CA GLU A 120 0.62 5.72 -9.76
C GLU A 120 0.64 7.05 -10.53
N ALA A 121 0.62 8.19 -9.83
CA ALA A 121 0.76 9.49 -10.46
C ALA A 121 2.10 9.64 -11.20
N ALA A 122 3.20 9.15 -10.60
CA ALA A 122 4.52 9.17 -11.23
C ALA A 122 4.55 8.34 -12.52
N GLN A 123 3.97 7.14 -12.50
CA GLN A 123 3.88 6.26 -13.66
C GLN A 123 2.97 6.84 -14.75
N ALA A 124 1.86 7.48 -14.37
CA ALA A 124 1.01 8.15 -15.34
C ALA A 124 1.71 9.34 -16.00
N LEU A 125 2.52 10.11 -15.27
CA LEU A 125 3.34 11.17 -15.88
C LEU A 125 4.35 10.60 -16.88
N ILE A 126 5.01 9.49 -16.55
CA ILE A 126 5.91 8.78 -17.48
C ILE A 126 5.17 8.42 -18.77
N GLY A 127 3.99 7.79 -18.65
CA GLY A 127 3.18 7.42 -19.82
C GLY A 127 2.70 8.63 -20.63
N LEU A 128 2.44 9.77 -19.99
CA LEU A 128 2.12 11.02 -20.69
C LEU A 128 3.31 11.57 -21.46
N ILE A 129 4.52 11.57 -20.88
CA ILE A 129 5.75 12.02 -21.53
C ILE A 129 6.08 11.10 -22.73
N GLU A 130 5.99 9.78 -22.55
CA GLU A 130 6.16 8.79 -23.62
C GLU A 130 5.13 8.99 -24.75
N GLY A 131 3.88 9.30 -24.39
CA GLY A 131 2.84 9.64 -25.34
C GLY A 131 3.16 10.90 -26.17
N GLN A 132 3.84 11.90 -25.60
CA GLN A 132 4.31 13.07 -26.35
C GLN A 132 5.46 12.72 -27.30
N GLU A 133 6.37 11.83 -26.89
CA GLU A 133 7.51 11.42 -27.72
C GLU A 133 7.09 10.55 -28.91
N THR A 134 6.13 9.65 -28.69
CA THR A 134 5.69 8.66 -29.69
C THR A 134 4.43 9.07 -30.46
N GLY A 135 3.74 10.13 -30.03
CA GLY A 135 2.43 10.52 -30.57
C GLY A 135 1.28 9.61 -30.14
N THR A 136 1.48 8.72 -29.15
CA THR A 136 0.48 7.73 -28.69
C THR A 136 -0.16 8.08 -27.34
N GLY A 137 -0.51 9.36 -27.16
CA GLY A 137 -1.14 9.82 -25.92
C GLY A 137 -2.43 9.06 -25.56
N SER A 138 -2.51 8.54 -24.33
CA SER A 138 -3.69 7.84 -23.82
C SER A 138 -4.55 8.75 -22.95
N ALA A 139 -5.82 8.89 -23.32
CA ALA A 139 -6.83 9.61 -22.53
C ALA A 139 -7.00 8.99 -21.13
N GLN A 140 -6.88 7.66 -21.03
CA GLN A 140 -6.92 6.93 -19.76
C GLN A 140 -5.74 7.32 -18.86
N THR A 141 -4.52 7.42 -19.39
CA THR A 141 -3.34 7.83 -18.63
C THR A 141 -3.47 9.27 -18.15
N LYS A 142 -4.01 10.15 -19.00
CA LYS A 142 -4.31 11.54 -18.63
C LYS A 142 -5.31 11.62 -17.48
N GLN A 143 -6.39 10.83 -17.57
CA GLN A 143 -7.42 10.77 -16.53
C GLN A 143 -6.87 10.24 -15.21
N LEU A 144 -6.06 9.17 -15.24
CA LEU A 144 -5.41 8.62 -14.06
C LEU A 144 -4.52 9.69 -13.41
N TYR A 145 -3.70 10.37 -14.21
CA TYR A 145 -2.82 11.42 -13.72
C TYR A 145 -3.58 12.59 -13.09
N ALA A 146 -4.64 13.05 -13.74
CA ALA A 146 -5.50 14.15 -13.28
C ALA A 146 -6.19 13.84 -11.94
N GLN A 147 -6.40 12.57 -11.61
CA GLN A 147 -6.97 12.15 -10.32
C GLN A 147 -5.89 11.92 -9.25
N ALA A 148 -4.83 11.18 -9.59
CA ALA A 148 -3.83 10.74 -8.61
C ALA A 148 -2.89 11.88 -8.18
N MET A 149 -2.43 12.72 -9.11
CA MET A 149 -1.43 13.73 -8.81
C MET A 149 -1.94 14.83 -7.86
N PRO A 150 -3.15 15.41 -8.03
CA PRO A 150 -3.67 16.39 -7.06
C PRO A 150 -3.84 15.81 -5.66
N GLN A 151 -4.20 14.53 -5.54
CA GLN A 151 -4.28 13.87 -4.25
C GLN A 151 -2.89 13.73 -3.61
N CYS A 152 -1.91 13.27 -4.38
CA CYS A 152 -0.52 13.17 -3.93
C CYS A 152 0.03 14.54 -3.46
N GLU A 153 -0.23 15.61 -4.20
CA GLU A 153 0.18 16.97 -3.86
C GLU A 153 -0.43 17.45 -2.55
N ARG A 154 -1.74 17.24 -2.35
CA ARG A 154 -2.43 17.60 -1.10
C ARG A 154 -1.81 16.91 0.12
N TRP A 155 -1.45 15.63 0.00
CA TRP A 155 -0.74 14.93 1.08
C TRP A 155 0.68 15.43 1.30
N MET A 156 1.26 16.20 0.38
CA MET A 156 2.61 16.77 0.51
C MET A 156 2.60 18.27 0.86
N ASP A 157 1.43 18.88 1.11
CA ASP A 157 1.22 20.33 1.24
C ASP A 157 1.63 21.14 0.00
N PHE A 158 1.46 20.57 -1.18
CA PHE A 158 1.60 21.32 -2.42
C PHE A 158 0.23 21.75 -2.93
N ALA A 159 0.16 23.00 -3.39
CA ALA A 159 -0.98 23.45 -4.18
C ALA A 159 -0.99 22.69 -5.53
N PRO A 160 -2.13 22.12 -5.95
CA PRO A 160 -2.18 21.42 -7.22
C PRO A 160 -1.82 22.33 -8.39
N LEU A 161 -0.98 21.83 -9.28
CA LEU A 161 -0.68 22.52 -10.54
C LEU A 161 -1.89 22.49 -11.47
N ALA A 162 -2.01 23.53 -12.29
CA ALA A 162 -2.93 23.59 -13.41
C ALA A 162 -2.11 23.50 -14.71
N THR A 163 -2.09 22.32 -15.34
CA THR A 163 -1.35 22.07 -16.58
C THR A 163 -2.23 21.36 -17.61
N VAL A 164 -1.75 21.32 -18.86
CA VAL A 164 -2.41 20.62 -19.97
C VAL A 164 -2.60 19.13 -19.71
N PHE A 165 -1.79 18.53 -18.83
CA PHE A 165 -1.85 17.12 -18.47
C PHE A 165 -2.98 16.79 -17.50
N ARG A 166 -3.60 17.80 -16.90
CA ARG A 166 -4.65 17.65 -15.89
C ARG A 166 -6.03 18.14 -16.36
N ALA A 167 -6.08 18.80 -17.52
CA ALA A 167 -7.34 19.19 -18.14
C ALA A 167 -8.04 17.94 -18.70
N VAL A 168 -9.23 17.64 -18.20
CA VAL A 168 -10.10 16.59 -18.73
C VAL A 168 -11.22 17.29 -19.50
N ASP A 169 -11.40 16.92 -20.76
CA ASP A 169 -12.47 17.46 -21.63
C ASP A 169 -13.82 16.77 -21.33
#